data_AF-A0A7S3H5R0-F1
#
_entry.id   AF-A0A7S3H5R0-F1
#
_cell.length_a   1.000
_cell.length_b   1.000
_cell.length_c   1.000
_cell.angle_alpha   90.00
_cell.angle_beta   90.00
_cell.angle_gamma   90.00
#
_symmetry.space_group_name_H-M   'P 1'
#
loop_
_entity.id
_entity.type
_entity.pdbx_description
1 polymer ?
#
loop_
_entity_poly.entity_id
_entity_poly.type
_entity_poly.pdbx_seq_one_letter_code
_entity_poly.pdbx_strand_id
1 'polypeptide(L)'
;MIAANKRFLKANLTQGVLGIQTNLINLYSNNLSAIATQAALIGGFSFTAVIMQADNSSITQMALSYFYFVPFTVCLVAALFVLSQATIVVMFGPTMALKGSTDEAVKFAAAQMMGQQFIILKAAMVSITALFIGACVLSWANYPIGIAAITTVVYIVAYYCMIKEGYKAYYTFVPNEDNEFVAPDGAVMQNTPQTNQAYRSVNSVDSKDDTGGVASGDGDGGSSGAGGNNNSGIAGNNPARQLENAQEATKTKLRAELWKRQSIEDGGLFIKYFAVLEKGRLDFYLKEKDYRENANPINKKPIKLWQYDLGTDHRRYAKNVSSLGGGIKSRIMGNEDFAMSDLLTSQHDLQYASRNYKFGLIPKVSSELQASTTYEFLAHDEKHYKLWMTAITTVVKAYDEIAALPSIEHTIRVGTSDVEMVVQAANNQV
;
A
#
# COMPACT_ATOMS: atom_id res chain seq x y z
N MET A 1 28.29 14.89 -27.38
CA MET A 1 27.20 15.36 -26.49
C MET A 1 25.82 14.83 -26.91
N ILE A 2 25.41 14.93 -28.18
CA ILE A 2 24.07 14.48 -28.65
C ILE A 2 23.80 12.99 -28.41
N ALA A 3 24.79 12.11 -28.65
CA ALA A 3 24.63 10.66 -28.40
C ALA A 3 24.40 10.32 -26.91
N ALA A 4 24.97 11.09 -25.98
CA ALA A 4 24.78 10.90 -24.55
C ALA A 4 23.35 11.28 -24.12
N ASN A 5 22.83 12.41 -24.61
CA ASN A 5 21.44 12.83 -24.37
C ASN A 5 20.44 11.80 -24.91
N LYS A 6 20.71 11.22 -26.09
CA LYS A 6 19.87 10.15 -26.66
C LYS A 6 19.87 8.89 -25.78
N ARG A 7 21.04 8.48 -25.25
CA ARG A 7 21.15 7.33 -24.33
C ARG A 7 20.42 7.59 -23.01
N PHE A 8 20.59 8.78 -22.44
CA PHE A 8 19.92 9.19 -21.21
C PHE A 8 18.39 9.21 -21.36
N LEU A 9 17.87 9.79 -22.45
CA LEU A 9 16.44 9.81 -22.72
C LEU A 9 15.86 8.39 -22.92
N LYS A 10 16.60 7.52 -23.62
CA LYS A 10 16.21 6.11 -23.77
C LYS A 10 16.18 5.39 -22.42
N ALA A 11 17.17 5.61 -21.55
CA ALA A 11 17.20 5.04 -20.21
C ALA A 11 16.02 5.51 -19.36
N ASN A 12 15.70 6.82 -19.37
CA ASN A 12 14.55 7.36 -18.63
C ASN A 12 13.22 6.81 -19.15
N LEU A 13 13.06 6.66 -20.47
CA LEU A 13 11.87 6.04 -21.06
C LEU A 13 11.74 4.58 -20.65
N THR A 14 12.83 3.80 -20.71
CA THR A 14 12.84 2.40 -20.27
C THR A 14 12.50 2.28 -18.78
N GLN A 15 13.09 3.13 -17.93
CA GLN A 15 12.77 3.17 -16.50
C GLN A 15 11.30 3.52 -16.24
N GLY A 16 10.74 4.49 -16.99
CA GLY A 16 9.33 4.84 -16.91
C GLY A 16 8.41 3.68 -17.29
N VAL A 17 8.73 2.97 -18.38
CA VAL A 17 7.97 1.79 -18.82
C VAL A 17 8.02 0.66 -17.79
N LEU A 18 9.20 0.36 -17.24
CA LEU A 18 9.36 -0.63 -16.18
C LEU A 18 8.54 -0.26 -14.93
N GLY A 19 8.56 1.01 -14.53
CA GLY A 19 7.75 1.50 -13.40
C GLY A 19 6.24 1.31 -13.62
N ILE A 20 5.74 1.61 -14.82
CA ILE A 20 4.33 1.38 -15.18
C ILE A 20 3.99 -0.11 -15.15
N GLN A 21 4.86 -0.97 -15.67
CA GLN A 21 4.65 -2.41 -15.69
C GLN A 21 4.68 -3.03 -14.28
N THR A 22 5.59 -2.59 -13.41
CA THR A 22 5.59 -3.01 -12.00
C THR A 22 4.30 -2.59 -11.30
N ASN A 23 3.82 -1.37 -11.54
CA ASN A 23 2.54 -0.91 -11.00
C ASN A 23 1.36 -1.75 -11.51
N LEU A 24 1.38 -2.15 -12.78
CA LEU A 24 0.36 -3.02 -13.38
C LEU A 24 0.36 -4.42 -12.74
N ILE A 25 1.53 -5.04 -12.57
CA ILE A 25 1.67 -6.35 -11.91
C ILE A 25 1.19 -6.27 -10.46
N ASN A 26 1.54 -5.21 -9.73
CA ASN A 26 1.08 -4.99 -8.36
C ASN A 26 -0.45 -4.82 -8.31
N LEU A 27 -1.04 -4.13 -9.28
CA LEU A 27 -2.49 -4.00 -9.39
C LEU A 27 -3.17 -5.35 -9.59
N TYR A 28 -2.68 -6.19 -10.51
CA TYR A 28 -3.21 -7.53 -10.73
C TYR A 28 -3.03 -8.44 -9.51
N SER A 29 -1.87 -8.38 -8.87
CA SER A 29 -1.57 -9.14 -7.64
C SER A 29 -2.55 -8.78 -6.52
N ASN A 30 -2.76 -7.48 -6.28
CA ASN A 30 -3.69 -7.00 -5.27
C ASN A 30 -5.15 -7.42 -5.57
N ASN A 31 -5.57 -7.31 -6.83
CA ASN A 31 -6.92 -7.69 -7.23
C ASN A 31 -7.16 -9.20 -7.10
N LEU A 32 -6.20 -10.03 -7.54
CA LEU A 32 -6.30 -11.49 -7.40
C LEU A 32 -6.27 -11.92 -5.93
N SER A 33 -5.47 -11.26 -5.08
CA SER A 33 -5.48 -11.51 -3.64
C SER A 33 -6.84 -11.17 -3.01
N ALA A 34 -7.48 -10.09 -3.44
CA ALA A 34 -8.83 -9.74 -2.99
C ALA A 34 -9.87 -10.78 -3.44
N ILE A 35 -9.80 -11.23 -4.70
CA ILE A 35 -10.69 -12.29 -5.24
C ILE A 35 -10.48 -13.61 -4.49
N ALA A 36 -9.23 -14.00 -4.24
CA ALA A 36 -8.89 -15.18 -3.46
C ALA A 36 -9.52 -15.14 -2.06
N THR A 37 -9.44 -14.00 -1.38
CA THR A 37 -10.04 -13.80 -0.06
C THR A 37 -11.56 -13.98 -0.10
N GLN A 38 -12.22 -13.37 -1.09
CA GLN A 38 -13.68 -13.50 -1.26
C GLN A 38 -14.08 -14.94 -1.58
N ALA A 39 -13.33 -15.63 -2.44
CA ALA A 39 -13.55 -17.04 -2.75
C ALA A 39 -13.39 -17.92 -1.50
N ALA A 40 -12.39 -17.67 -0.66
CA ALA A 40 -12.23 -18.39 0.61
C ALA A 40 -13.43 -18.20 1.54
N LEU A 41 -13.98 -16.99 1.64
CA LEU A 41 -15.19 -16.72 2.43
C LEU A 41 -16.42 -17.45 1.88
N ILE A 42 -16.63 -17.40 0.56
CA ILE A 42 -17.73 -18.12 -0.12
C ILE A 42 -17.57 -19.64 0.09
N GLY A 43 -16.35 -20.16 -0.02
CA GLY A 43 -16.03 -21.56 0.25
C GLY A 43 -16.35 -21.93 1.70
N GLY A 44 -16.01 -21.06 2.66
CA GLY A 44 -16.36 -21.24 4.08
C GLY A 44 -17.86 -21.33 4.31
N PHE A 45 -18.65 -20.40 3.74
CA PHE A 45 -20.11 -20.43 3.86
C PHE A 45 -20.72 -21.69 3.24
N SER A 46 -20.25 -22.08 2.07
CA SER A 46 -20.71 -23.31 1.40
C SER A 46 -20.32 -24.56 2.18
N PHE A 47 -19.13 -24.59 2.78
CA PHE A 47 -18.73 -25.69 3.67
C PHE A 47 -19.62 -25.77 4.90
N THR A 48 -19.90 -24.64 5.56
CA THR A 48 -20.84 -24.57 6.70
C THR A 48 -22.23 -25.07 6.32
N ALA A 49 -22.72 -24.70 5.14
CA ALA A 49 -23.99 -25.21 4.62
C ALA A 49 -23.95 -26.75 4.44
N VAL A 50 -22.90 -27.29 3.83
CA VAL A 50 -22.76 -28.75 3.61
C VAL A 50 -22.71 -29.53 4.92
N ILE A 51 -22.07 -29.00 5.98
CA ILE A 51 -22.00 -29.72 7.27
C ILE A 51 -23.28 -29.61 8.11
N MET A 52 -24.12 -28.60 7.86
CA MET A 52 -25.42 -28.48 8.54
C MET A 52 -26.37 -29.54 7.99
N GLN A 53 -26.40 -30.69 8.66
CA GLN A 53 -27.35 -31.77 8.37
C GLN A 53 -28.76 -31.33 8.78
N ALA A 54 -29.71 -31.44 7.85
CA ALA A 54 -31.12 -31.40 8.16
C ALA A 54 -31.59 -32.81 8.55
N ASP A 55 -32.19 -32.95 9.73
CA ASP A 55 -32.84 -34.20 10.15
C ASP A 55 -34.06 -34.46 9.25
N ASN A 56 -33.88 -35.31 8.24
CA ASN A 56 -34.90 -35.59 7.23
C ASN A 56 -35.66 -36.87 7.60
N SER A 57 -36.89 -36.74 8.07
CA SER A 57 -37.76 -37.88 8.39
C SER A 57 -38.70 -38.28 7.24
N SER A 58 -38.83 -37.46 6.20
CA SER A 58 -39.73 -37.70 5.05
C SER A 58 -38.98 -37.88 3.72
N ILE A 59 -39.56 -38.67 2.80
CA ILE A 59 -39.01 -38.96 1.46
C ILE A 59 -38.87 -37.67 0.63
N THR A 60 -39.82 -36.75 0.74
CA THR A 60 -39.78 -35.43 0.08
C THR A 60 -38.61 -34.58 0.57
N GLN A 61 -38.32 -34.63 1.87
CA GLN A 61 -37.13 -33.98 2.43
C GLN A 61 -35.82 -34.64 1.95
N MET A 62 -35.82 -35.96 1.75
CA MET A 62 -34.65 -36.67 1.21
C MET A 62 -34.31 -36.21 -0.22
N ALA A 63 -35.31 -36.08 -1.10
CA ALA A 63 -35.09 -35.56 -2.45
C ALA A 63 -34.59 -34.10 -2.43
N LEU A 64 -35.20 -33.25 -1.61
CA LEU A 64 -34.80 -31.85 -1.46
C LEU A 64 -33.38 -31.71 -0.90
N SER A 65 -32.98 -32.62 -0.01
CA SER A 65 -31.64 -32.70 0.57
C SER A 65 -30.56 -32.97 -0.50
N TYR A 66 -30.81 -33.86 -1.46
CA TYR A 66 -29.88 -34.05 -2.59
C TYR A 66 -29.76 -32.80 -3.46
N PHE A 67 -30.89 -32.14 -3.77
CA PHE A 67 -30.88 -30.87 -4.51
C PHE A 67 -30.21 -29.74 -3.74
N TYR A 68 -30.15 -29.82 -2.42
CA TYR A 68 -29.43 -28.89 -1.56
C TYR A 68 -27.92 -29.13 -1.62
N PHE A 69 -27.45 -30.36 -1.48
CA PHE A 69 -26.01 -30.65 -1.41
C PHE A 69 -25.25 -30.39 -2.71
N VAL A 70 -25.88 -30.64 -3.88
CA VAL A 70 -25.25 -30.46 -5.19
C VAL A 70 -24.75 -29.02 -5.43
N PRO A 71 -25.59 -27.97 -5.36
CA PRO A 71 -25.16 -26.60 -5.61
C PRO A 71 -24.13 -26.10 -4.59
N PHE A 72 -24.25 -26.45 -3.31
CA PHE A 72 -23.23 -26.05 -2.32
C PHE A 72 -21.89 -26.76 -2.53
N THR A 73 -21.91 -28.03 -2.96
CA THR A 73 -20.68 -28.75 -3.33
C THR A 73 -20.02 -28.13 -4.56
N VAL A 74 -20.81 -27.82 -5.60
CA VAL A 74 -20.31 -27.11 -6.80
C VAL A 74 -19.73 -25.74 -6.42
N CYS A 75 -20.41 -24.99 -5.55
CA CYS A 75 -19.93 -23.72 -5.04
C CYS A 75 -18.60 -23.87 -4.29
N LEU A 76 -18.50 -24.86 -3.38
CA LEU A 76 -17.30 -25.12 -2.60
C LEU A 76 -16.10 -25.46 -3.50
N VAL A 77 -16.28 -26.39 -4.44
CA VAL A 77 -15.22 -26.82 -5.36
C VAL A 77 -14.78 -25.67 -6.27
N ALA A 78 -15.72 -24.91 -6.83
CA ALA A 78 -15.41 -23.75 -7.66
C ALA A 78 -14.68 -22.65 -6.86
N ALA A 79 -15.08 -22.39 -5.62
CA ALA A 79 -14.42 -21.42 -4.74
C ALA A 79 -12.98 -21.85 -4.39
N LEU A 80 -12.76 -23.12 -4.07
CA LEU A 80 -11.42 -23.67 -3.81
C LEU A 80 -10.53 -23.62 -5.06
N PHE A 81 -11.10 -23.87 -6.24
CA PHE A 81 -10.39 -23.71 -7.50
C PHE A 81 -9.94 -22.25 -7.71
N VAL A 82 -10.83 -21.27 -7.52
CA VAL A 82 -10.52 -19.84 -7.61
C VAL A 82 -9.41 -19.44 -6.63
N LEU A 83 -9.53 -19.88 -5.36
CA LEU A 83 -8.52 -19.62 -4.32
C LEU A 83 -7.14 -20.17 -4.71
N SER A 84 -7.10 -21.43 -5.18
CA SER A 84 -5.86 -22.09 -5.59
C SER A 84 -5.21 -21.39 -6.79
N GLN A 85 -5.98 -21.16 -7.85
CA GLN A 85 -5.46 -20.51 -9.07
C GLN A 85 -5.00 -19.07 -8.80
N ALA A 86 -5.76 -18.29 -8.04
CA ALA A 86 -5.37 -16.93 -7.68
C ALA A 86 -4.05 -16.91 -6.87
N THR A 87 -3.88 -17.86 -5.94
CA THR A 87 -2.65 -17.98 -5.15
C THR A 87 -1.45 -18.31 -6.02
N ILE A 88 -1.61 -19.26 -6.96
CA ILE A 88 -0.56 -19.64 -7.92
C ILE A 88 -0.17 -18.44 -8.78
N VAL A 89 -1.13 -17.72 -9.36
CA VAL A 89 -0.85 -16.57 -10.25
C VAL A 89 -0.18 -15.42 -9.48
N VAL A 90 -0.61 -15.15 -8.24
CA VAL A 90 0.01 -14.11 -7.38
C VAL A 90 1.45 -14.45 -7.01
N MET A 91 1.76 -15.74 -6.78
CA MET A 91 3.11 -16.18 -6.41
C MET A 91 4.05 -16.23 -7.62
N PHE A 92 3.59 -16.78 -8.74
CA PHE A 92 4.44 -17.00 -9.92
C PHE A 92 4.49 -15.79 -10.86
N GLY A 93 3.46 -14.93 -10.88
CA GLY A 93 3.39 -13.77 -11.77
C GLY A 93 4.59 -12.82 -11.62
N PRO A 94 4.86 -12.28 -10.43
CA PRO A 94 6.04 -11.44 -10.19
C PRO A 94 7.36 -12.18 -10.41
N THR A 95 7.41 -13.46 -10.04
CA THR A 95 8.61 -14.30 -10.23
C THR A 95 8.96 -14.45 -11.70
N MET A 96 7.96 -14.58 -12.58
CA MET A 96 8.15 -14.66 -14.02
C MET A 96 8.67 -13.34 -14.60
N ALA A 97 8.17 -12.21 -14.11
CA ALA A 97 8.65 -10.89 -14.51
C ALA A 97 10.11 -10.64 -14.09
N LEU A 98 10.51 -11.11 -12.90
CA LEU A 98 11.87 -10.93 -12.38
C LEU A 98 12.91 -11.85 -13.02
N LYS A 99 12.52 -13.05 -13.46
CA LYS A 99 13.45 -14.01 -14.11
C LYS A 99 13.75 -13.65 -15.56
N GLY A 100 12.93 -12.81 -16.18
CA GLY A 100 13.16 -12.35 -17.55
C GLY A 100 14.28 -11.33 -17.63
N SER A 101 15.34 -11.63 -18.38
CA SER A 101 16.42 -10.67 -18.66
C SER A 101 16.04 -9.60 -19.70
N THR A 102 14.83 -9.67 -20.26
CA THR A 102 14.36 -8.78 -21.33
C THR A 102 13.07 -8.04 -20.93
N ASP A 103 12.93 -6.80 -21.40
CA ASP A 103 11.72 -5.98 -21.20
C ASP A 103 10.43 -6.66 -21.72
N GLU A 104 10.58 -7.59 -22.67
CA GLU A 104 9.49 -8.38 -23.23
C GLU A 104 8.93 -9.41 -22.24
N ALA A 105 9.75 -9.92 -21.33
CA ALA A 105 9.33 -10.91 -20.35
C ALA A 105 8.31 -10.32 -19.35
N VAL A 106 8.47 -9.06 -18.97
CA VAL A 106 7.52 -8.36 -18.08
C VAL A 106 6.18 -8.15 -18.78
N LYS A 107 6.19 -7.77 -20.07
CA LYS A 107 4.97 -7.66 -20.89
C LYS A 107 4.28 -9.00 -21.03
N PHE A 108 5.04 -10.05 -21.31
CA PHE A 108 4.52 -11.40 -21.44
C PHE A 108 3.91 -11.91 -20.13
N ALA A 109 4.59 -11.71 -19.00
CA ALA A 109 4.07 -12.06 -17.68
C ALA A 109 2.77 -11.31 -17.37
N ALA A 110 2.70 -10.00 -17.64
CA ALA A 110 1.49 -9.22 -17.46
C ALA A 110 0.31 -9.70 -18.34
N ALA A 111 0.58 -10.01 -19.61
CA ALA A 111 -0.43 -10.54 -20.53
C ALA A 111 -0.96 -11.91 -20.06
N GLN A 112 -0.07 -12.80 -19.61
CA GLN A 112 -0.44 -14.10 -19.06
C GLN A 112 -1.25 -13.97 -17.76
N MET A 113 -0.86 -13.06 -16.85
CA MET A 113 -1.63 -12.79 -15.63
C MET A 113 -3.04 -12.29 -15.95
N MET A 114 -3.19 -11.42 -16.95
CA MET A 114 -4.49 -10.93 -17.41
C MET A 114 -5.36 -12.07 -17.96
N GLY A 115 -4.80 -12.94 -18.80
CA GLY A 115 -5.51 -14.11 -19.33
C GLY A 115 -6.00 -15.06 -18.23
N GLN A 116 -5.16 -15.34 -17.22
CA GLN A 116 -5.54 -16.16 -16.08
C GLN A 116 -6.61 -15.50 -15.20
N GLN A 117 -6.57 -14.18 -15.04
CA GLN A 117 -7.59 -13.45 -14.29
C GLN A 117 -9.00 -13.67 -14.85
N PHE A 118 -9.16 -13.76 -16.18
CA PHE A 118 -10.47 -14.05 -16.77
C PHE A 118 -10.99 -15.46 -16.46
N ILE A 119 -10.10 -16.45 -16.44
CA ILE A 119 -10.46 -17.83 -16.08
C ILE A 119 -10.91 -17.87 -14.62
N ILE A 120 -10.15 -17.23 -13.74
CA ILE A 120 -10.46 -17.11 -12.30
C ILE A 120 -11.80 -16.39 -12.10
N LEU A 121 -12.05 -15.30 -12.83
CA LEU A 121 -13.30 -14.55 -12.76
C LEU A 121 -14.49 -15.39 -13.21
N LYS A 122 -14.37 -16.15 -14.31
CA LYS A 122 -15.43 -17.06 -14.78
C LYS A 122 -15.75 -18.13 -13.74
N ALA A 123 -14.73 -18.74 -13.14
CA ALA A 123 -14.93 -19.72 -12.06
C ALA A 123 -15.57 -19.10 -10.81
N ALA A 124 -15.23 -17.86 -10.47
CA ALA A 124 -15.87 -17.13 -9.37
C ALA A 124 -17.35 -16.83 -9.66
N MET A 125 -17.72 -16.52 -10.91
CA MET A 125 -19.12 -16.34 -11.28
C MET A 125 -19.92 -17.66 -11.17
N VAL A 126 -19.30 -18.80 -11.48
CA VAL A 126 -19.90 -20.12 -11.29
C VAL A 126 -20.14 -20.39 -9.80
N SER A 127 -19.17 -20.10 -8.93
CA SER A 127 -19.33 -20.32 -7.49
C SER A 127 -20.45 -19.45 -6.91
N ILE A 128 -20.49 -18.16 -7.24
CA ILE A 128 -21.54 -17.25 -6.80
C ILE A 128 -22.92 -17.72 -7.30
N THR A 129 -23.05 -18.11 -8.57
CA THR A 129 -24.32 -18.61 -9.11
C THR A 129 -24.79 -19.87 -8.40
N ALA A 130 -23.88 -20.81 -8.13
CA ALA A 130 -24.18 -22.02 -7.37
C ALA A 130 -24.61 -21.70 -5.93
N LEU A 131 -23.99 -20.69 -5.29
CA LEU A 131 -24.38 -20.22 -3.95
C LEU A 131 -25.82 -19.69 -3.92
N PHE A 132 -26.23 -18.87 -4.90
CA PHE A 132 -27.60 -18.35 -4.98
C PHE A 132 -28.62 -19.46 -5.20
N ILE A 133 -28.31 -20.43 -6.07
CA ILE A 133 -29.18 -21.60 -6.28
C ILE A 133 -29.30 -22.42 -4.98
N GLY A 134 -28.17 -22.67 -4.30
CA GLY A 134 -28.15 -23.35 -3.02
C GLY A 134 -28.98 -22.63 -1.95
N ALA A 135 -28.86 -21.30 -1.85
CA ALA A 135 -29.64 -20.47 -0.93
C ALA A 135 -31.14 -20.52 -1.22
N CYS A 136 -31.54 -20.54 -2.50
CA CYS A 136 -32.93 -20.74 -2.89
C CYS A 136 -33.45 -22.09 -2.40
N VAL A 137 -32.75 -23.18 -2.67
CA VAL A 137 -33.15 -24.53 -2.22
C VAL A 137 -33.21 -24.61 -0.68
N LEU A 138 -32.21 -24.03 0.00
CA LEU A 138 -32.16 -23.98 1.46
C LEU A 138 -33.36 -23.23 2.06
N SER A 139 -33.82 -22.16 1.42
CA SER A 139 -35.00 -21.42 1.89
C SER A 139 -36.27 -22.27 1.84
N TRP A 140 -36.42 -23.11 0.82
CA TRP A 140 -37.53 -24.06 0.72
C TRP A 140 -37.43 -25.22 1.70
N ALA A 141 -36.22 -25.57 2.14
CA ALA A 141 -36.00 -26.62 3.12
C ALA A 141 -36.32 -26.17 4.55
N ASN A 142 -36.00 -24.91 4.90
CA ASN A 142 -36.07 -24.44 6.28
C ASN A 142 -37.28 -23.56 6.61
N TYR A 143 -37.88 -22.88 5.63
CA TYR A 143 -38.96 -21.92 5.89
C TYR A 143 -40.33 -22.43 5.43
N PRO A 144 -41.43 -21.96 6.07
CA PRO A 144 -42.77 -22.14 5.54
C PRO A 144 -42.91 -21.59 4.12
N ILE A 145 -43.80 -22.20 3.32
CA ILE A 145 -44.01 -21.91 1.88
C ILE A 145 -44.10 -20.41 1.59
N GLY A 146 -44.84 -19.64 2.40
CA GLY A 146 -45.01 -18.20 2.21
C GLY A 146 -43.70 -17.41 2.35
N ILE A 147 -42.89 -17.74 3.35
CA ILE A 147 -41.60 -17.05 3.59
C ILE A 147 -40.58 -17.49 2.53
N ALA A 148 -40.53 -18.79 2.21
CA ALA A 148 -39.64 -19.33 1.18
C ALA A 148 -39.88 -18.69 -0.20
N ALA A 149 -41.14 -18.48 -0.58
CA ALA A 149 -41.49 -17.80 -1.83
C ALA A 149 -40.98 -16.34 -1.86
N ILE A 150 -41.14 -15.60 -0.77
CA ILE A 150 -40.66 -14.22 -0.69
C ILE A 150 -39.13 -14.17 -0.75
N THR A 151 -38.44 -15.02 0.02
CA THR A 151 -36.97 -15.05 0.04
C THR A 151 -36.38 -15.45 -1.31
N THR A 152 -37.00 -16.40 -2.02
CA THR A 152 -36.53 -16.78 -3.37
C THR A 152 -36.71 -15.68 -4.39
N VAL A 153 -37.81 -14.91 -4.35
CA VAL A 153 -37.97 -13.72 -5.21
C VAL A 153 -36.87 -12.70 -4.92
N VAL A 154 -36.56 -12.45 -3.64
CA VAL A 154 -35.47 -11.53 -3.25
C VAL A 154 -34.12 -12.02 -3.78
N TYR A 155 -33.81 -13.32 -3.66
CA TYR A 155 -32.58 -13.89 -4.20
C TYR A 155 -32.49 -13.77 -5.73
N ILE A 156 -33.58 -14.03 -6.45
CA ILE A 156 -33.62 -13.93 -7.91
C ILE A 156 -33.42 -12.48 -8.36
N VAL A 157 -34.09 -11.52 -7.72
CA VAL A 157 -33.94 -10.08 -8.05
C VAL A 157 -32.51 -9.62 -7.76
N ALA A 158 -31.96 -9.97 -6.60
CA ALA A 158 -30.58 -9.62 -6.24
C ALA A 158 -29.57 -10.24 -7.23
N TYR A 159 -29.75 -11.51 -7.59
CA TYR A 159 -28.92 -12.18 -8.59
C TYR A 159 -29.02 -11.51 -9.96
N TYR A 160 -30.22 -11.19 -10.43
CA TYR A 160 -30.43 -10.49 -11.69
C TYR A 160 -29.74 -9.12 -11.72
N CYS A 161 -29.90 -8.32 -10.67
CA CYS A 161 -29.21 -7.02 -10.54
C CYS A 161 -27.69 -7.18 -10.56
N MET A 162 -27.15 -8.16 -9.84
CA MET A 162 -25.72 -8.43 -9.79
C MET A 162 -25.16 -8.86 -11.16
N ILE A 163 -25.85 -9.75 -11.88
CA ILE A 163 -25.45 -10.17 -13.23
C ILE A 163 -25.52 -9.00 -14.21
N LYS A 164 -26.60 -8.22 -14.19
CA LYS A 164 -26.79 -7.07 -15.08
C LYS A 164 -25.71 -6.01 -14.88
N GLU A 165 -25.47 -5.58 -13.65
CA GLU A 165 -24.43 -4.58 -13.36
C GLU A 165 -23.02 -5.15 -13.56
N GLY A 166 -22.81 -6.44 -13.25
CA GLY A 166 -21.55 -7.14 -13.53
C GLY A 166 -21.22 -7.19 -15.02
N TYR A 167 -22.19 -7.53 -15.87
CA TYR A 167 -22.02 -7.51 -17.32
C TYR A 167 -21.76 -6.11 -17.86
N LYS A 168 -22.49 -5.10 -17.36
CA LYS A 168 -22.27 -3.71 -17.75
C LYS A 168 -20.87 -3.23 -17.39
N ALA A 169 -20.41 -3.55 -16.18
CA ALA A 169 -19.04 -3.24 -15.75
C ALA A 169 -18.01 -3.97 -16.63
N TYR A 170 -18.22 -5.26 -16.91
CA TYR A 170 -17.35 -6.05 -17.78
C TYR A 170 -17.19 -5.39 -19.17
N TYR A 171 -18.29 -5.07 -19.86
CA TYR A 171 -18.23 -4.44 -21.18
C TYR A 171 -17.69 -3.00 -21.16
N THR A 172 -17.76 -2.31 -20.02
CA THR A 172 -17.21 -0.96 -19.89
C THR A 172 -15.68 -0.99 -19.79
N PHE A 173 -15.12 -2.00 -19.12
CA PHE A 173 -13.69 -2.06 -18.81
C PHE A 173 -12.89 -3.02 -19.68
N VAL A 174 -13.53 -3.98 -20.36
CA VAL A 174 -12.89 -4.90 -21.30
C VAL A 174 -13.16 -4.38 -22.70
N PRO A 175 -12.16 -3.79 -23.38
CA PRO A 175 -12.31 -3.36 -24.77
C PRO A 175 -12.62 -4.61 -25.61
N ASN A 176 -13.65 -4.54 -26.45
CA ASN A 176 -13.84 -5.56 -27.47
C ASN A 176 -12.65 -5.44 -28.45
N GLU A 177 -11.82 -6.47 -28.54
CA GLU A 177 -10.68 -6.51 -29.47
C GLU A 177 -11.13 -6.32 -30.93
N ASP A 178 -12.39 -6.64 -31.23
CA ASP A 178 -13.01 -6.50 -32.56
C ASP A 178 -13.50 -5.08 -32.87
N ASN A 179 -13.66 -4.23 -31.85
CA ASN A 179 -13.88 -2.81 -32.07
C ASN A 179 -12.50 -2.19 -32.24
N GLU A 180 -11.91 -2.37 -33.43
CA GLU A 180 -10.79 -1.57 -33.93
C GLU A 180 -11.07 -0.14 -33.47
N PHE A 181 -10.11 0.47 -32.75
CA PHE A 181 -10.28 1.77 -32.12
C PHE A 181 -10.61 2.79 -33.21
N VAL A 182 -11.90 2.93 -33.53
CA VAL A 182 -12.42 3.93 -34.44
C VAL A 182 -12.19 5.21 -33.68
N ALA A 183 -11.03 5.82 -33.94
CA ALA A 183 -10.76 7.18 -33.54
C ALA A 183 -12.02 7.97 -33.92
N PRO A 184 -12.62 8.73 -33.00
CA PRO A 184 -13.88 9.42 -33.28
C PRO A 184 -13.71 10.21 -34.58
N ASP A 185 -14.34 9.73 -35.64
CA ASP A 185 -14.36 10.32 -36.98
C ASP A 185 -14.98 11.72 -36.83
N GLY A 186 -14.14 12.72 -36.62
CA GLY A 186 -14.59 14.07 -36.31
C GLY A 186 -13.51 15.04 -35.86
N ALA A 187 -12.38 14.58 -35.31
CA ALA A 187 -11.23 15.45 -35.09
C ALA A 187 -10.32 15.47 -36.32
N VAL A 188 -10.81 16.09 -37.40
CA VAL A 188 -10.00 16.53 -38.54
C VAL A 188 -8.98 17.55 -38.03
N MET A 189 -7.83 17.10 -37.52
CA MET A 189 -6.61 17.90 -37.64
C MET A 189 -6.07 17.67 -39.05
N GLN A 190 -6.63 18.44 -40.00
CA GLN A 190 -5.95 18.77 -41.23
C GLN A 190 -4.63 19.44 -40.87
N ASN A 191 -3.54 18.68 -40.89
CA ASN A 191 -2.20 19.17 -41.23
C ASN A 191 -1.29 17.99 -41.57
N THR A 192 -1.45 17.51 -42.79
CA THR A 192 -0.33 17.02 -43.60
C THR A 192 -0.50 17.61 -45.00
N PRO A 193 0.59 17.96 -45.71
CA PRO A 193 1.63 16.99 -46.01
C PRO A 193 3.06 17.52 -45.96
N GLN A 194 4.02 16.65 -45.61
CA GLN A 194 5.05 16.24 -46.59
C GLN A 194 5.99 15.16 -46.03
N THR A 195 5.94 14.00 -46.70
CA THR A 195 7.07 13.20 -47.18
C THR A 195 8.31 13.07 -46.28
N ASN A 196 8.52 11.87 -45.74
CA ASN A 196 9.69 11.08 -46.13
C ASN A 196 9.43 9.58 -45.93
N GLN A 197 8.99 8.94 -47.01
CA GLN A 197 9.16 7.52 -47.24
C GLN A 197 10.66 7.24 -47.46
N ALA A 198 11.29 6.50 -46.55
CA ALA A 198 12.35 5.56 -46.88
C ALA A 198 12.66 4.75 -45.62
N TYR A 199 12.13 3.54 -45.51
CA TYR A 199 12.95 2.37 -45.17
C TYR A 199 12.17 1.12 -45.58
N ARG A 200 12.49 0.68 -46.80
CA ARG A 200 12.12 -0.61 -47.37
C ARG A 200 13.17 -1.63 -46.91
N SER A 201 12.68 -2.77 -46.44
CA SER A 201 13.40 -4.00 -46.11
C SER A 201 14.29 -4.52 -47.25
N VAL A 202 15.52 -5.00 -46.95
CA VAL A 202 16.18 -6.12 -47.65
C VAL A 202 17.27 -6.77 -46.76
N ASN A 203 17.09 -8.08 -46.52
CA ASN A 203 18.00 -9.24 -46.40
C ASN A 203 19.34 -9.28 -45.61
N SER A 204 19.46 -10.46 -45.00
CA SER A 204 20.58 -11.37 -44.72
C SER A 204 21.90 -11.29 -45.52
N VAL A 205 22.90 -11.99 -44.96
CA VAL A 205 24.25 -12.40 -45.44
C VAL A 205 25.32 -11.64 -44.64
N ASP A 206 25.99 -12.25 -43.64
CA ASP A 206 27.05 -13.29 -43.68
C ASP A 206 28.44 -12.73 -44.06
N SER A 207 29.47 -13.20 -43.34
CA SER A 207 30.92 -12.97 -43.53
C SER A 207 31.45 -11.54 -43.27
N LYS A 208 32.71 -11.25 -42.91
CA LYS A 208 33.91 -11.92 -42.36
C LYS A 208 34.97 -10.78 -42.31
N ASP A 209 36.02 -10.91 -41.50
CA ASP A 209 37.34 -10.24 -41.56
C ASP A 209 37.49 -8.88 -42.29
N ASP A 210 37.99 -7.83 -41.63
CA ASP A 210 39.41 -7.46 -41.77
C ASP A 210 39.85 -6.22 -40.96
N THR A 211 41.12 -6.32 -40.56
CA THR A 211 42.16 -5.35 -40.21
C THR A 211 42.03 -3.82 -40.40
N GLY A 212 42.59 -3.08 -39.43
CA GLY A 212 43.74 -2.17 -39.67
C GLY A 212 43.49 -0.66 -39.91
N GLY A 213 44.29 0.18 -39.25
CA GLY A 213 44.56 1.60 -39.60
C GLY A 213 44.31 2.59 -38.45
N VAL A 214 45.22 2.77 -37.48
CA VAL A 214 46.29 3.80 -37.45
C VAL A 214 46.04 5.01 -38.36
N ALA A 215 45.77 6.17 -37.75
CA ALA A 215 46.26 7.47 -38.23
C ALA A 215 46.23 8.50 -37.09
N SER A 216 47.43 8.98 -36.77
CA SER A 216 47.75 10.13 -35.93
C SER A 216 47.14 11.42 -36.47
N GLY A 217 46.90 12.38 -35.59
CA GLY A 217 46.51 13.74 -35.95
C GLY A 217 46.76 14.71 -34.80
N ASP A 218 47.98 15.23 -34.76
CA ASP A 218 48.39 16.40 -33.98
C ASP A 218 47.52 17.62 -34.32
N GLY A 219 47.30 18.46 -33.31
CA GLY A 219 46.54 19.71 -33.44
C GLY A 219 46.71 20.59 -32.22
N ASP A 220 47.93 21.11 -32.08
CA ASP A 220 48.31 22.24 -31.21
C ASP A 220 47.57 23.53 -31.61
N GLY A 221 47.34 24.43 -30.65
CA GLY A 221 46.72 25.73 -30.92
C GLY A 221 45.99 26.33 -29.71
N GLY A 222 46.74 26.96 -28.81
CA GLY A 222 46.21 27.70 -27.67
C GLY A 222 45.46 28.99 -28.04
N SER A 223 44.65 29.48 -27.09
CA SER A 223 44.40 30.90 -26.91
C SER A 223 43.77 31.18 -25.54
N SER A 224 44.44 32.08 -24.84
CA SER A 224 44.11 32.80 -23.62
C SER A 224 42.79 33.58 -23.68
N GLY A 225 42.06 33.65 -22.55
CA GLY A 225 40.93 34.58 -22.42
C GLY A 225 40.15 34.53 -21.11
N ALA A 226 40.71 35.18 -20.09
CA ALA A 226 40.03 35.95 -19.03
C ALA A 226 38.66 35.52 -18.45
N GLY A 227 38.67 35.25 -17.14
CA GLY A 227 37.90 36.06 -16.18
C GLY A 227 36.40 35.79 -16.04
N GLY A 228 36.04 34.92 -15.10
CA GLY A 228 34.66 34.74 -14.65
C GLY A 228 34.58 33.84 -13.42
N ASN A 229 35.09 34.32 -12.28
CA ASN A 229 35.17 33.58 -11.02
C ASN A 229 33.79 33.48 -10.35
N ASN A 230 32.90 32.65 -10.88
CA ASN A 230 31.69 32.21 -10.19
C ASN A 230 32.00 30.93 -9.42
N ASN A 231 32.58 31.11 -8.24
CA ASN A 231 32.73 30.06 -7.24
C ASN A 231 31.36 29.78 -6.61
N SER A 232 30.47 29.11 -7.35
CA SER A 232 29.35 28.39 -6.76
C SER A 232 29.95 27.18 -6.06
N GLY A 233 30.36 27.40 -4.80
CA GLY A 233 30.90 26.35 -3.95
C GLY A 233 29.96 25.16 -3.97
N ILE A 234 30.42 24.08 -4.62
CA ILE A 234 29.88 22.76 -4.43
C ILE A 234 30.07 22.50 -2.94
N ALA A 235 29.00 22.72 -2.17
CA ALA A 235 28.95 22.41 -0.76
C ALA A 235 29.19 20.90 -0.68
N GLY A 236 30.44 20.52 -0.46
CA GLY A 236 30.82 19.13 -0.24
C GLY A 236 29.94 18.64 0.89
N ASN A 237 29.11 17.62 0.59
CA ASN A 237 28.31 16.92 1.57
C ASN A 237 29.27 16.25 2.56
N ASN A 238 29.72 17.01 3.56
CA ASN A 238 30.52 16.47 4.63
C ASN A 238 29.57 15.69 5.55
N PRO A 239 29.65 14.34 5.59
CA PRO A 239 28.73 13.51 6.36
C PRO A 239 28.77 13.84 7.86
N ALA A 240 29.90 14.35 8.37
CA ALA A 240 30.03 14.78 9.75
C ALA A 240 29.10 15.97 10.08
N ARG A 241 29.01 16.97 9.19
CA ARG A 241 28.09 18.10 9.35
C ARG A 241 26.62 17.69 9.23
N GLN A 242 26.32 16.72 8.37
CA GLN A 242 24.96 16.18 8.27
C GLN A 242 24.55 15.45 9.57
N LEU A 243 25.45 14.67 10.16
CA LEU A 243 25.21 14.00 11.44
C LEU A 243 25.02 15.01 12.59
N GLU A 244 25.85 16.06 12.65
CA GLU A 244 25.72 17.13 13.65
C GLU A 244 24.37 17.84 13.54
N ASN A 245 23.96 18.23 12.33
CA ASN A 245 22.66 18.85 12.08
C ASN A 245 21.49 17.93 12.46
N ALA A 246 21.58 16.64 12.14
CA ALA A 246 20.57 15.65 12.53
C ALA A 246 20.50 15.49 14.06
N GLN A 247 21.64 15.48 14.75
CA GLN A 247 21.68 15.44 16.20
C GLN A 247 21.09 16.70 16.84
N GLU A 248 21.36 17.89 16.30
CA GLU A 248 20.74 19.12 16.78
C GLU A 248 19.22 19.12 16.59
N ALA A 249 18.74 18.63 15.46
CA ALA A 249 17.30 18.49 15.20
C ALA A 249 16.59 17.60 16.25
N THR A 250 17.26 16.55 16.76
CA THR A 250 16.70 15.71 17.83
C THR A 250 16.58 16.42 19.19
N LYS A 251 17.36 17.49 19.42
CA LYS A 251 17.33 18.27 20.69
C LYS A 251 16.16 19.24 20.77
N THR A 252 15.28 19.28 19.76
CA THR A 252 14.08 20.11 19.77
C THR A 252 13.28 19.90 21.05
N LYS A 253 12.97 21.01 21.72
CA LYS A 253 12.19 21.02 22.95
C LYS A 253 10.84 21.69 22.69
N LEU A 254 9.78 20.91 22.74
CA LEU A 254 8.42 21.39 22.54
C LEU A 254 7.55 21.03 23.75
N ARG A 255 6.73 21.98 24.19
CA ARG A 255 5.83 21.84 25.34
C ARG A 255 4.48 22.43 24.96
N ALA A 256 3.41 21.66 25.08
CA ALA A 256 2.06 22.13 24.80
C ALA A 256 1.02 21.15 25.34
N GLU A 257 -0.23 21.60 25.36
CA GLU A 257 -1.36 20.73 25.68
C GLU A 257 -1.73 19.88 24.44
N LEU A 258 -1.85 18.57 24.64
CA LEU A 258 -2.29 17.61 23.64
C LEU A 258 -3.41 16.75 24.20
N TRP A 259 -4.38 16.44 23.35
CA TRP A 259 -5.41 15.48 23.68
C TRP A 259 -4.97 14.11 23.19
N LYS A 260 -4.88 13.13 24.08
CA LYS A 260 -4.52 11.75 23.74
C LYS A 260 -5.73 10.86 23.95
N ARG A 261 -5.98 9.97 23.00
CA ARG A 261 -7.04 8.96 23.13
C ARG A 261 -6.62 7.88 24.12
N GLN A 262 -7.48 7.58 25.09
CA GLN A 262 -7.31 6.42 25.96
C GLN A 262 -7.56 5.10 25.21
N SER A 263 -7.15 3.99 25.82
CA SER A 263 -7.45 2.67 25.27
C SER A 263 -8.96 2.46 25.17
N ILE A 264 -9.39 1.54 24.28
CA ILE A 264 -10.83 1.21 24.15
C ILE A 264 -11.36 0.60 25.46
N GLU A 265 -10.50 -0.14 26.18
CA GLU A 265 -10.82 -0.71 27.50
C GLU A 265 -11.10 0.37 28.55
N ASP A 266 -10.44 1.53 28.43
CA ASP A 266 -10.63 2.70 29.30
C ASP A 266 -11.71 3.68 28.77
N GLY A 267 -12.55 3.26 27.82
CA GLY A 267 -13.64 4.07 27.26
C GLY A 267 -13.28 4.90 26.03
N GLY A 268 -12.02 4.88 25.57
CA GLY A 268 -11.62 5.46 24.28
C GLY A 268 -11.75 6.98 24.15
N LEU A 269 -11.91 7.69 25.28
CA LEU A 269 -12.08 9.14 25.35
C LEU A 269 -10.77 9.89 25.11
N PHE A 270 -10.87 11.10 24.57
CA PHE A 270 -9.74 12.02 24.49
C PHE A 270 -9.58 12.75 25.82
N ILE A 271 -8.43 12.53 26.47
CA ILE A 271 -8.06 13.25 27.69
C ILE A 271 -6.99 14.26 27.37
N LYS A 272 -7.13 15.45 27.95
CA LYS A 272 -6.18 16.55 27.86
C LYS A 272 -4.96 16.24 28.73
N TYR A 273 -3.78 16.30 28.13
CA TYR A 273 -2.50 16.12 28.80
C TYR A 273 -1.57 17.28 28.47
N PHE A 274 -0.65 17.56 29.39
CA PHE A 274 0.51 18.39 29.11
C PHE A 274 1.61 17.51 28.52
N ALA A 275 1.92 17.70 27.24
CA ALA A 275 2.88 16.89 26.51
C ALA A 275 4.22 17.62 26.37
N VAL A 276 5.30 16.87 26.57
CA VAL A 276 6.67 17.37 26.47
C VAL A 276 7.45 16.49 25.51
N LEU A 277 7.95 17.10 24.45
CA LEU A 277 8.89 16.50 23.51
C LEU A 277 10.28 17.03 23.82
N GLU A 278 11.19 16.15 24.24
CA GLU A 278 12.57 16.50 24.56
C GLU A 278 13.49 15.36 24.15
N LYS A 279 14.50 15.65 23.31
CA LYS A 279 15.51 14.66 22.86
C LYS A 279 14.91 13.41 22.23
N GLY A 280 13.88 13.58 21.39
CA GLY A 280 13.17 12.47 20.74
C GLY A 280 12.32 11.58 21.65
N ARG A 281 12.11 12.01 22.91
CA ARG A 281 11.22 11.37 23.87
C ARG A 281 9.97 12.21 24.05
N LEU A 282 8.81 11.58 23.94
CA LEU A 282 7.51 12.19 24.18
C LEU A 282 6.93 11.68 25.50
N ASP A 283 6.76 12.60 26.45
CA ASP A 283 6.26 12.36 27.80
C ASP A 283 4.94 13.10 28.05
N PHE A 284 4.10 12.55 28.92
CA PHE A 284 2.78 13.11 29.25
C PHE A 284 2.61 13.33 30.75
N TYR A 285 2.03 14.48 31.08
CA TYR A 285 1.72 14.91 32.44
C TYR A 285 0.26 15.34 32.52
N LEU A 286 -0.35 15.26 33.71
CA LEU A 286 -1.72 15.75 33.91
C LEU A 286 -1.74 17.27 33.94
N LYS A 287 -0.74 17.88 34.58
CA LYS A 287 -0.60 19.33 34.71
C LYS A 287 0.82 19.77 34.39
N GLU A 288 0.98 21.04 34.00
CA GLU A 288 2.31 21.63 33.78
C GLU A 288 3.19 21.62 35.04
N LYS A 289 2.58 21.78 36.23
CA LYS A 289 3.30 21.76 37.51
C LYS A 289 4.02 20.43 37.74
N ASP A 290 3.36 19.32 37.40
CA ASP A 290 3.91 17.96 37.55
C ASP A 290 5.20 17.78 36.74
N TYR A 291 5.26 18.37 35.54
CA TYR A 291 6.49 18.38 34.74
C TYR A 291 7.60 19.22 35.39
N ARG A 292 7.29 20.40 35.93
CA ARG A 292 8.30 21.27 36.58
C ARG A 292 8.93 20.58 37.79
N GLU A 293 8.15 19.78 38.49
CA GLU A 293 8.58 19.01 39.67
C GLU A 293 9.16 17.63 39.30
N ASN A 294 9.12 17.25 38.02
CA ASN A 294 9.42 15.90 37.53
C ASN A 294 8.64 14.80 38.28
N ALA A 295 7.44 15.12 38.77
CA ALA A 295 6.59 14.21 39.53
C ALA A 295 5.63 13.46 38.60
N ASN A 296 5.57 12.14 38.72
CA ASN A 296 4.53 11.27 38.15
C ASN A 296 4.25 11.43 36.65
N PRO A 297 5.21 11.13 35.75
CA PRO A 297 4.88 10.99 34.33
C PRO A 297 3.83 9.89 34.14
N ILE A 298 2.80 10.17 33.35
CA ILE A 298 1.69 9.24 33.11
C ILE A 298 2.20 7.98 32.41
N ASN A 299 3.12 8.19 31.48
CA ASN A 299 3.82 7.11 30.82
C ASN A 299 4.99 6.63 31.70
N LYS A 300 4.87 5.40 32.22
CA LYS A 300 5.96 4.74 32.98
C LYS A 300 7.27 4.66 32.18
N LYS A 301 7.19 4.66 30.85
CA LYS A 301 8.32 4.71 29.92
C LYS A 301 8.08 5.82 28.88
N PRO A 302 9.07 6.69 28.61
CA PRO A 302 9.00 7.67 27.53
C PRO A 302 8.71 7.03 26.17
N ILE A 303 7.83 7.66 25.37
CA ILE A 303 7.59 7.21 23.99
C ILE A 303 8.79 7.63 23.15
N LYS A 304 9.47 6.65 22.56
CA LYS A 304 10.68 6.82 21.78
C LYS A 304 10.31 7.04 20.31
N LEU A 305 10.40 8.28 19.82
CA LEU A 305 9.87 8.63 18.48
C LEU A 305 10.52 7.86 17.33
N TRP A 306 11.77 7.42 17.45
CA TRP A 306 12.44 6.63 16.41
C TRP A 306 11.82 5.25 16.17
N GLN A 307 10.96 4.77 17.08
CA GLN A 307 10.23 3.51 16.92
C GLN A 307 8.91 3.68 16.16
N TYR A 308 8.55 4.92 15.78
CA TYR A 308 7.26 5.25 15.19
C TYR A 308 7.41 6.08 13.91
N ASP A 309 6.47 5.87 13.00
CA ASP A 309 6.15 6.71 11.86
C ASP A 309 5.03 7.68 12.23
N LEU A 310 5.16 8.91 11.73
CA LEU A 310 4.12 9.92 11.84
C LEU A 310 3.15 9.80 10.65
N GLY A 311 1.89 9.56 10.94
CA GLY A 311 0.81 9.65 9.97
C GLY A 311 -0.04 10.90 10.21
N THR A 312 -0.68 11.36 9.15
CA THR A 312 -1.65 12.47 9.19
C THR A 312 -3.00 12.09 8.61
N ASP A 313 -3.05 11.07 7.75
CA ASP A 313 -4.27 10.66 7.08
C ASP A 313 -5.09 9.71 7.95
N HIS A 314 -6.24 10.19 8.42
CA HIS A 314 -7.18 9.42 9.22
C HIS A 314 -7.60 8.09 8.55
N ARG A 315 -7.60 8.01 7.22
CA ARG A 315 -7.94 6.78 6.47
C ARG A 315 -6.82 5.75 6.55
N ARG A 316 -5.55 6.19 6.43
CA ARG A 316 -4.38 5.33 6.62
C ARG A 316 -4.28 4.84 8.06
N TYR A 317 -4.59 5.71 9.03
CA TYR A 317 -4.74 5.34 10.44
C TYR A 317 -5.80 4.27 10.65
N ALA A 318 -7.01 4.54 10.19
CA ALA A 318 -8.13 3.62 10.36
C ALA A 318 -7.79 2.27 9.74
N LYS A 319 -7.17 2.21 8.55
CA LYS A 319 -6.78 0.96 7.89
C LYS A 319 -5.70 0.18 8.66
N ASN A 320 -4.71 0.86 9.25
CA ASN A 320 -3.65 0.22 10.04
C ASN A 320 -4.12 -0.23 11.44
N VAL A 321 -5.10 0.45 12.02
CA VAL A 321 -5.69 0.10 13.33
C VAL A 321 -6.83 -0.91 13.19
N SER A 322 -7.60 -0.87 12.10
CA SER A 322 -8.75 -1.77 11.86
C SER A 322 -8.36 -3.18 11.41
N SER A 323 -7.17 -3.38 10.84
CA SER A 323 -6.65 -4.73 10.55
C SER A 323 -6.32 -5.51 11.84
N LEU A 324 -5.93 -4.83 12.93
CA LEU A 324 -5.79 -5.42 14.26
C LEU A 324 -7.14 -5.44 15.01
N GLY A 325 -7.96 -4.41 14.82
CA GLY A 325 -9.24 -4.24 15.51
C GLY A 325 -10.34 -5.20 15.05
N GLY A 326 -10.37 -5.64 13.78
CA GLY A 326 -11.44 -6.49 13.25
C GLY A 326 -11.55 -7.86 13.95
N GLY A 327 -10.42 -8.44 14.36
CA GLY A 327 -10.38 -9.74 15.05
C GLY A 327 -10.80 -9.68 16.52
N ILE A 328 -10.57 -8.54 17.20
CA ILE A 328 -10.90 -8.36 18.63
C ILE A 328 -12.30 -7.74 18.77
N LYS A 329 -12.67 -6.80 17.89
CA LYS A 329 -13.97 -6.12 17.89
C LYS A 329 -15.13 -7.05 17.57
N SER A 330 -14.94 -8.03 16.67
CA SER A 330 -15.96 -9.05 16.37
C SER A 330 -16.17 -10.07 17.49
N ARG A 331 -15.19 -10.25 18.38
CA ARG A 331 -15.30 -11.14 19.55
C ARG A 331 -15.81 -10.45 20.81
N ILE A 332 -15.64 -9.14 20.94
CA ILE A 332 -16.01 -8.39 22.15
C ILE A 332 -17.32 -7.59 21.96
N MET A 333 -17.64 -7.14 20.74
CA MET A 333 -18.79 -6.27 20.49
C MET A 333 -19.73 -6.93 19.49
N GLY A 334 -20.70 -7.67 20.02
CA GLY A 334 -21.95 -7.92 19.30
C GLY A 334 -22.54 -6.59 18.84
N ASN A 335 -23.04 -6.59 17.61
CA ASN A 335 -23.70 -5.49 16.91
C ASN A 335 -24.31 -4.43 17.84
N GLU A 336 -23.63 -3.29 17.97
CA GLU A 336 -24.25 -1.97 17.95
C GLU A 336 -23.14 -0.91 17.84
N ASP A 337 -23.33 0.01 16.91
CA ASP A 337 -22.42 1.10 16.63
C ASP A 337 -22.22 1.96 17.88
N PHE A 338 -21.00 1.94 18.40
CA PHE A 338 -20.54 2.89 19.40
C PHE A 338 -20.53 4.28 18.75
N ALA A 339 -21.67 4.95 18.80
CA ALA A 339 -21.86 6.30 18.30
C ALA A 339 -20.90 7.24 19.06
N MET A 340 -20.16 8.01 18.28
CA MET A 340 -19.24 9.05 18.70
C MET A 340 -19.99 10.28 19.27
N SER A 341 -20.98 10.04 20.12
CA SER A 341 -21.92 11.05 20.62
C SER A 341 -21.86 11.31 22.12
N ASP A 342 -21.23 10.43 22.92
CA ASP A 342 -21.21 10.64 24.36
C ASP A 342 -19.85 11.04 24.93
N LEU A 343 -19.92 12.14 25.68
CA LEU A 343 -18.88 12.94 26.32
C LEU A 343 -18.11 13.90 25.39
N LEU A 344 -18.40 15.21 25.53
CA LEU A 344 -17.45 16.22 26.03
C LEU A 344 -18.11 17.62 26.09
N THR A 345 -17.78 18.38 27.12
CA THR A 345 -18.43 19.62 27.61
C THR A 345 -18.17 20.89 26.78
N SER A 346 -17.73 20.74 25.53
CA SER A 346 -17.71 21.77 24.48
C SER A 346 -17.81 21.04 23.13
N GLN A 347 -19.04 20.68 22.76
CA GLN A 347 -19.33 19.72 21.68
C GLN A 347 -18.84 20.17 20.30
N HIS A 348 -18.80 21.48 20.04
CA HIS A 348 -18.47 22.01 18.72
C HIS A 348 -16.97 21.99 18.42
N ASP A 349 -16.14 22.38 19.39
CA ASP A 349 -14.70 22.58 19.17
C ASP A 349 -13.95 21.26 19.10
N LEU A 350 -14.32 20.28 19.93
CA LEU A 350 -13.68 18.96 19.92
C LEU A 350 -14.07 18.15 18.69
N GLN A 351 -15.31 18.25 18.23
CA GLN A 351 -15.73 17.63 16.98
C GLN A 351 -15.03 18.26 15.78
N TYR A 352 -14.96 19.58 15.74
CA TYR A 352 -14.22 20.29 14.68
C TYR A 352 -12.74 19.93 14.69
N ALA A 353 -12.09 19.96 15.85
CA ALA A 353 -10.69 19.58 15.98
C ALA A 353 -10.46 18.11 15.59
N SER A 354 -11.34 17.19 15.99
CA SER A 354 -11.20 15.76 15.67
C SER A 354 -11.19 15.46 14.17
N ARG A 355 -11.85 16.32 13.38
CA ARG A 355 -11.91 16.22 11.93
C ARG A 355 -10.71 16.87 11.24
N ASN A 356 -10.17 17.95 11.80
CA ASN A 356 -9.19 18.80 11.11
C ASN A 356 -7.76 18.69 11.66
N TYR A 357 -7.56 18.32 12.93
CA TYR A 357 -6.29 18.43 13.66
C TYR A 357 -5.86 17.13 14.35
N LYS A 358 -6.25 15.99 13.78
CA LYS A 358 -5.93 14.65 14.28
C LYS A 358 -4.67 14.10 13.60
N PHE A 359 -3.78 13.51 14.39
CA PHE A 359 -2.58 12.80 13.93
C PHE A 359 -2.28 11.64 14.88
N GLY A 360 -1.26 10.83 14.61
CA GLY A 360 -0.87 9.76 15.52
C GLY A 360 0.54 9.25 15.33
N LEU A 361 0.93 8.25 16.10
CA LEU A 361 2.22 7.57 15.97
C LEU A 361 1.97 6.09 15.70
N ILE A 362 2.49 5.61 14.57
CA ILE A 362 2.34 4.24 14.07
C ILE A 362 3.66 3.53 14.25
N PRO A 363 3.76 2.38 14.95
CA PRO A 363 5.04 1.70 15.16
C PRO A 363 5.67 1.23 13.84
N LYS A 364 7.01 1.40 13.69
CA LYS A 364 7.78 1.07 12.48
C LYS A 364 7.98 -0.44 12.25
N VAL A 365 7.95 -1.25 13.30
CA VAL A 365 8.31 -2.68 13.25
C VAL A 365 7.07 -3.53 13.51
N SER A 366 6.63 -4.27 12.49
CA SER A 366 5.47 -5.17 12.57
C SER A 366 5.81 -6.62 12.94
N SER A 367 7.09 -6.95 13.12
CA SER A 367 7.54 -8.36 13.16
C SER A 367 7.50 -9.05 14.52
N GLU A 368 7.14 -8.37 15.60
CA GLU A 368 6.95 -9.01 16.91
C GLU A 368 5.62 -8.55 17.52
N LEU A 369 4.54 -9.21 17.12
CA LEU A 369 3.32 -9.63 17.83
C LEU A 369 2.83 -8.95 19.14
N GLN A 370 3.24 -7.72 19.47
CA GLN A 370 2.71 -6.91 20.59
C GLN A 370 2.63 -5.41 20.28
N ALA A 371 2.59 -5.00 19.02
CA ALA A 371 2.38 -3.59 18.67
C ALA A 371 0.90 -3.18 18.77
N SER A 372 0.31 -3.25 19.98
CA SER A 372 -1.09 -2.88 20.24
C SER A 372 -1.30 -1.39 20.53
N THR A 373 -0.25 -0.55 20.52
CA THR A 373 -0.36 0.85 20.96
C THR A 373 -0.06 1.84 19.84
N THR A 374 -1.00 1.95 18.89
CA THR A 374 -1.08 3.17 18.06
C THR A 374 -1.50 4.32 18.96
N TYR A 375 -0.71 5.39 19.00
CA TYR A 375 -1.08 6.57 19.79
C TYR A 375 -1.83 7.57 18.91
N GLU A 376 -3.07 7.88 19.26
CA GLU A 376 -3.87 8.89 18.58
C GLU A 376 -3.84 10.21 19.38
N PHE A 377 -3.52 11.29 18.67
CA PHE A 377 -3.42 12.64 19.22
C PHE A 377 -4.34 13.61 18.51
N LEU A 378 -4.73 14.63 19.27
CA LEU A 378 -5.56 15.72 18.80
C LEU A 378 -5.01 17.04 19.34
N ALA A 379 -4.76 17.98 18.44
CA ALA A 379 -4.41 19.35 18.78
C ALA A 379 -5.67 20.21 18.89
N HIS A 380 -5.63 21.20 19.78
CA HIS A 380 -6.78 22.07 20.04
C HIS A 380 -7.05 23.05 18.89
N ASP A 381 -6.00 23.59 18.28
CA ASP A 381 -6.07 24.55 17.18
C ASP A 381 -5.09 24.19 16.05
N GLU A 382 -5.23 24.89 14.92
CA GLU A 382 -4.37 24.72 13.75
C GLU A 382 -2.89 25.07 14.04
N LYS A 383 -2.67 26.06 14.90
CA LYS A 383 -1.32 26.56 15.23
C LYS A 383 -0.51 25.49 15.98
N HIS A 384 -1.09 24.91 17.02
CA HIS A 384 -0.49 23.81 17.78
C HIS A 384 -0.38 22.56 16.93
N TYR A 385 -1.38 22.26 16.08
CA TYR A 385 -1.29 21.16 15.13
C TYR A 385 -0.05 21.28 14.23
N LYS A 386 0.12 22.43 13.57
CA LYS A 386 1.28 22.70 12.70
C LYS A 386 2.59 22.61 13.48
N LEU A 387 2.63 23.20 14.68
CA LEU A 387 3.82 23.19 15.54
C LEU A 387 4.25 21.75 15.91
N TRP A 388 3.29 20.92 16.36
CA TRP A 388 3.54 19.53 16.71
C TRP A 388 3.93 18.70 15.50
N MET A 389 3.22 18.87 14.39
CA MET A 389 3.50 18.16 13.14
C MET A 389 4.91 18.47 12.65
N THR A 390 5.31 19.74 12.62
CA THR A 390 6.67 20.13 12.22
C THR A 390 7.70 19.55 13.19
N ALA A 391 7.52 19.68 14.50
CA ALA A 391 8.48 19.19 15.48
C ALA A 391 8.66 17.66 15.42
N ILE A 392 7.57 16.89 15.40
CA ILE A 392 7.63 15.43 15.33
C ILE A 392 8.20 14.99 13.98
N THR A 393 7.80 15.61 12.86
CA THR A 393 8.35 15.28 11.53
C THR A 393 9.84 15.52 11.48
N THR A 394 10.32 16.65 11.98
CA THR A 394 11.76 16.98 12.02
C THR A 394 12.53 15.95 12.83
N VAL A 395 12.01 15.56 14.01
CA VAL A 395 12.67 14.58 14.87
C VAL A 395 12.66 13.18 14.23
N VAL A 396 11.54 12.73 13.68
CA VAL A 396 11.44 11.41 13.02
C VAL A 396 12.37 11.34 11.82
N LYS A 397 12.39 12.38 10.97
CA LYS A 397 13.30 12.46 9.82
C LYS A 397 14.76 12.45 10.24
N ALA A 398 15.12 13.19 11.30
CA ALA A 398 16.49 13.17 11.82
C ALA A 398 16.90 11.76 12.25
N TYR A 399 16.00 10.98 12.87
CA TYR A 399 16.27 9.57 13.18
C TYR A 399 16.38 8.68 11.95
N ASP A 400 15.56 8.93 10.92
CA ASP A 400 15.66 8.18 9.65
C ASP A 400 16.96 8.46 8.92
N GLU A 401 17.41 9.72 8.91
CA GLU A 401 18.71 10.11 8.37
C GLU A 401 19.85 9.44 9.15
N ILE A 402 19.79 9.46 10.49
CA ILE A 402 20.76 8.76 11.34
C ILE A 402 20.76 7.24 11.08
N ALA A 403 19.59 6.64 10.87
CA ALA A 403 19.46 5.20 10.60
C ALA A 403 19.89 4.82 9.19
N ALA A 404 19.77 5.72 8.21
CA ALA A 404 20.21 5.53 6.84
C ALA A 404 21.72 5.67 6.68
N LEU A 405 22.40 6.36 7.59
CA LEU A 405 23.86 6.36 7.63
C LEU A 405 24.36 4.93 7.91
N PRO A 406 25.30 4.41 7.11
CA PRO A 406 25.84 3.07 7.32
C PRO A 406 26.38 3.01 8.76
N SER A 407 25.94 2.00 9.51
CA SER A 407 26.37 1.90 10.91
C SER A 407 27.89 1.89 10.97
N ILE A 408 28.46 2.48 12.01
CA ILE A 408 29.91 2.50 12.20
C ILE A 408 30.45 1.06 12.18
N GLU A 409 29.72 0.07 12.69
CA GLU A 409 30.06 -1.36 12.57
C GLU A 409 30.04 -1.87 11.13
N HIS A 410 29.08 -1.45 10.30
CA HIS A 410 29.02 -1.81 8.89
C HIS A 410 30.15 -1.13 8.10
N THR A 411 30.53 0.09 8.47
CA THR A 411 31.63 0.83 7.83
C THR A 411 33.00 0.26 8.24
N ILE A 412 33.15 -0.15 9.51
CA ILE A 412 34.32 -0.87 10.02
C ILE A 412 34.45 -2.26 9.38
N ARG A 413 33.34 -2.99 9.16
CA ARG A 413 33.37 -4.31 8.50
C ARG A 413 33.62 -4.26 6.99
N VAL A 414 33.23 -3.18 6.31
CA VAL A 414 33.41 -3.05 4.84
C VAL A 414 34.83 -2.61 4.46
N GLY A 415 35.72 -2.34 5.42
CA GLY A 415 37.16 -2.32 5.17
C GLY A 415 37.60 -1.26 4.15
N THR A 416 37.00 -0.07 4.18
CA THR A 416 37.56 1.08 3.47
C THR A 416 38.63 1.71 4.36
N SER A 417 39.86 1.74 3.84
CA SER A 417 41.09 2.23 4.50
C SER A 417 41.02 3.67 5.03
N ASP A 418 39.96 4.42 4.70
CA ASP A 418 39.76 5.79 5.15
C ASP A 418 39.26 5.89 6.60
N VAL A 419 38.76 4.80 7.18
CA VAL A 419 38.29 4.78 8.58
C VAL A 419 39.46 4.89 9.58
N GLU A 420 40.63 4.33 9.25
CA GLU A 420 41.85 4.53 10.07
C GLU A 420 42.29 5.99 10.10
N MET A 421 42.11 6.74 9.00
CA MET A 421 42.41 8.18 8.94
C MET A 421 41.46 9.00 9.82
N VAL A 422 40.16 8.67 9.84
CA VAL A 422 39.18 9.38 10.67
C VAL A 422 39.38 9.08 12.16
N VAL A 423 39.74 7.83 12.50
CA VAL A 423 40.06 7.45 13.88
C VAL A 423 41.40 8.06 14.35
N GLN A 424 42.41 8.15 13.48
CA GLN A 424 43.65 8.88 13.78
C GLN A 424 43.43 10.40 13.91
N ALA A 425 42.57 11.00 13.09
CA ALA A 425 42.24 12.43 13.18
C ALA A 425 41.49 12.77 14.48
N ALA A 426 40.62 11.88 14.96
CA ALA A 426 39.90 12.05 16.22
C ALA A 426 40.79 11.83 17.46
N ASN A 427 41.75 10.90 17.41
CA ASN A 427 42.69 10.67 18.51
C ASN A 427 43.81 11.72 18.60
N ASN A 428 44.05 12.51 17.56
CA ASN A 428 45.02 13.61 17.58
C ASN A 428 44.44 14.95 18.08
N GLN A 429 43.17 14.98 18.52
CA GLN A 429 42.53 16.17 19.12
C GLN A 429 42.30 16.08 20.64
N VAL A 430 42.83 15.05 21.29
CA VAL A 430 43.04 15.00 22.75
C VAL A 430 44.53 15.22 23.00
#